data_AF-A0A1J3HP36-F1
#
_entry.id   AF-A0A1J3HP36-F1
#
_cell.length_a   1.000
_cell.length_b   1.000
_cell.length_c   1.000
_cell.angle_alpha   90.00
_cell.angle_beta   90.00
_cell.angle_gamma   90.00
#
_symmetry.space_group_name_H-M   'P 1'
#
loop_
_entity.id
_entity.type
_entity.pdbx_description
1 polymer ?
#
loop_
_entity_poly.entity_id
_entity_poly.type
_entity_poly.pdbx_seq_one_letter_code
_entity_poly.pdbx_strand_id
1 'polypeptide(L)'
;VEEEEEEAGCLNVTSYSDAGLFSLATLSWLNPLLSLGAKRPLDLKDIPLLAPKDRAKTNYKVLNFKWEKLKAESPSKPPSLAWAILKSS
;
A
#
# COMPACT_ATOMS: atom_id res chain seq x y z
N VAL A 1 18.33 12.63 5.84
CA VAL A 1 19.09 11.46 5.37
C VAL A 1 18.17 10.26 5.17
N GLU A 2 17.57 9.65 6.20
CA GLU A 2 16.62 8.53 6.01
C GLU A 2 15.36 8.93 5.22
N GLU A 3 14.80 10.11 5.46
CA GLU A 3 13.63 10.61 4.71
C GLU A 3 13.96 10.95 3.23
N GLU A 4 15.22 11.31 2.92
CA GLU A 4 15.64 11.66 1.56
C GLU A 4 15.94 10.42 0.70
N GLU A 5 16.44 9.33 1.31
CA GLU A 5 16.55 8.03 0.64
C GLU A 5 15.17 7.40 0.39
N GLU A 6 14.21 7.59 1.31
CA GLU A 6 12.82 7.14 1.13
C GLU A 6 12.15 7.86 -0.06
N GLU A 7 12.39 9.17 -0.22
CA GLU A 7 11.93 10.00 -1.35
C GLU A 7 12.61 9.61 -2.68
N ALA A 8 13.91 9.29 -2.69
CA ALA A 8 14.60 8.82 -3.91
C ALA A 8 14.09 7.43 -4.37
N GLY A 9 13.68 6.57 -3.43
CA GLY A 9 12.97 5.33 -3.71
C GLY A 9 11.55 5.53 -4.25
N CYS A 10 10.87 6.63 -3.89
CA CYS A 10 9.52 6.94 -4.36
C CYS A 10 9.40 7.11 -5.88
N LEU A 11 10.51 7.26 -6.61
CA LEU A 11 10.49 7.39 -8.07
C LEU A 11 10.19 6.07 -8.79
N ASN A 12 10.52 4.92 -8.19
CA ASN A 12 10.26 3.59 -8.78
C ASN A 12 9.04 2.93 -8.14
N VAL A 13 7.86 3.48 -8.42
CA VAL A 13 6.57 2.92 -7.99
C VAL A 13 6.22 1.71 -8.84
N THR A 14 5.70 0.66 -8.21
CA THR A 14 5.17 -0.51 -8.92
C THR A 14 4.18 -0.10 -10.01
N SER A 15 4.29 -0.64 -11.22
CA SER A 15 3.29 -0.44 -12.30
C SER A 15 1.87 -0.89 -11.93
N TYR A 16 1.68 -1.51 -10.77
CA TYR A 16 0.39 -1.79 -10.15
C TYR A 16 -0.45 -0.51 -9.94
N SER A 17 0.16 0.64 -9.61
CA SER A 17 -0.58 1.89 -9.33
C SER A 17 -1.41 2.37 -10.51
N ASP A 18 -0.90 2.17 -11.72
CA ASP A 18 -1.43 2.67 -12.99
C ASP A 18 -1.93 1.55 -13.91
N ALA A 19 -1.91 0.29 -13.42
CA ALA A 19 -2.38 -0.85 -14.17
C ALA A 19 -3.89 -0.78 -14.42
N GLY A 20 -4.31 -0.88 -15.69
CA GLY A 20 -5.72 -1.01 -16.04
C GLY A 20 -6.34 -2.34 -15.56
N LEU A 21 -7.68 -2.43 -15.59
CA LEU A 21 -8.45 -3.58 -15.07
C LEU A 21 -7.98 -4.93 -15.62
N PHE A 22 -7.73 -5.04 -16.93
CA PHE A 22 -7.24 -6.28 -17.54
C PHE A 22 -5.82 -6.63 -17.11
N SER A 23 -4.97 -5.62 -16.91
CA SER A 23 -3.60 -5.83 -16.44
C SER A 23 -3.60 -6.33 -15.00
N LEU A 24 -4.46 -5.77 -14.14
CA LEU A 24 -4.67 -6.23 -12.76
C LEU A 24 -5.21 -7.67 -12.71
N ALA A 25 -6.24 -7.98 -13.51
CA ALA A 25 -6.86 -9.31 -13.52
C ALA A 25 -5.92 -10.41 -14.04
N THR A 26 -5.09 -10.10 -15.04
CA THR A 26 -4.12 -11.04 -15.61
C THR A 26 -2.76 -11.00 -14.92
N LEU A 27 -2.59 -10.16 -13.89
CA LEU A 27 -1.32 -9.89 -13.22
C LEU A 27 -0.18 -9.52 -14.19
N SER A 28 -0.51 -9.02 -15.38
CA SER A 28 0.48 -8.77 -16.44
C SER A 28 1.50 -7.68 -16.08
N TRP A 29 1.12 -6.77 -15.17
CA TRP A 29 2.02 -5.76 -14.59
C TRP A 29 3.19 -6.38 -13.80
N LEU A 30 3.09 -7.66 -13.39
CA LEU A 30 4.13 -8.39 -12.68
C LEU A 30 5.14 -9.08 -13.63
N ASN A 31 4.81 -9.21 -14.92
CA ASN A 31 5.62 -9.93 -15.90
C ASN A 31 7.09 -9.45 -16.00
N PRO A 32 7.40 -8.13 -15.95
CA PRO A 32 8.78 -7.67 -15.98
C PRO A 32 9.60 -8.18 -14.78
N LEU A 33 8.99 -8.22 -13.58
CA LEU A 33 9.63 -8.69 -12.36
C LEU A 33 9.86 -10.20 -12.40
N LEU A 34 8.88 -10.97 -12.89
CA LEU A 34 9.01 -12.42 -13.07
C LEU A 34 10.08 -12.77 -14.11
N SER A 35 10.14 -12.03 -15.22
CA SER A 35 11.18 -12.24 -16.24
C SER A 35 12.58 -11.94 -15.71
N LEU A 36 12.73 -10.98 -14.78
CA LEU A 36 14.00 -10.67 -14.14
C LEU A 36 14.43 -11.78 -13.18
N GLY A 37 13.50 -12.26 -12.34
CA GLY A 37 13.70 -13.38 -11.43
C GLY A 37 14.02 -14.71 -12.12
N ALA A 38 13.54 -14.89 -13.36
CA ALA A 38 13.88 -16.04 -14.18
C ALA A 38 15.33 -16.00 -14.70
N LYS A 39 15.94 -14.81 -14.84
CA LYS A 39 17.32 -14.64 -15.33
C LYS A 39 18.34 -14.65 -14.21
N ARG A 40 18.00 -14.11 -13.04
CA ARG A 40 18.87 -14.05 -11.86
C ARG A 40 18.05 -13.99 -10.57
N PRO A 41 18.62 -14.37 -9.41
CA PRO A 41 18.02 -14.08 -8.12
C PRO A 41 17.71 -12.57 -7.99
N LEU A 42 16.49 -12.28 -7.53
CA LEU A 42 16.04 -10.90 -7.32
C LEU A 42 16.80 -10.30 -6.14
N ASP A 43 17.35 -9.11 -6.35
CA ASP A 43 17.90 -8.30 -5.27
C ASP A 43 16.79 -7.38 -4.73
N LEU A 44 16.91 -6.92 -3.48
CA LEU A 44 15.90 -6.07 -2.85
C LEU A 44 15.71 -4.75 -3.63
N LYS A 45 16.76 -4.30 -4.32
CA LYS A 45 16.79 -3.10 -5.14
C LYS A 45 15.96 -3.23 -6.44
N ASP A 46 15.71 -4.46 -6.88
CA ASP A 46 14.94 -4.74 -8.10
C ASP A 46 13.43 -4.74 -7.84
N ILE A 47 13.02 -4.78 -6.57
CA ILE A 47 11.61 -4.80 -6.18
C ILE A 47 11.11 -3.35 -6.17
N PRO A 48 10.17 -2.99 -7.06
CA PRO A 48 9.62 -1.65 -7.08
C PRO A 48 8.86 -1.36 -5.78
N LEU A 49 8.87 -0.11 -5.36
CA LEU A 49 8.25 0.31 -4.11
C LEU A 49 6.72 0.38 -4.25
N LEU A 50 6.06 0.06 -3.15
CA LEU A 50 4.61 0.10 -3.07
C LEU A 50 4.11 1.54 -3.29
N ALA A 51 3.02 1.67 -4.05
CA ALA A 51 2.39 2.97 -4.30
C ALA A 51 2.13 3.71 -2.99
N PRO A 52 2.36 5.04 -2.90
CA PRO A 52 2.22 5.78 -1.65
C PRO A 52 0.87 5.59 -0.95
N LYS A 53 -0.20 5.40 -1.73
CA LYS A 53 -1.56 5.11 -1.26
C LYS A 53 -1.69 3.77 -0.52
N ASP A 54 -0.90 2.78 -0.89
CA ASP A 54 -0.97 1.41 -0.38
C ASP A 54 0.03 1.16 0.77
N ARG A 55 0.88 2.15 1.08
CA ARG A 55 1.89 2.05 2.16
C ARG A 55 1.24 1.98 3.54
N ALA A 56 1.88 1.20 4.43
CA ALA A 56 1.44 1.02 5.82
C ALA A 56 1.29 2.35 6.58
N LYS A 57 2.22 3.30 6.41
CA LYS A 57 2.19 4.63 7.03
C LYS A 57 0.94 5.41 6.63
N THR A 58 0.57 5.37 5.34
CA THR A 58 -0.62 6.04 4.81
C THR A 58 -1.89 5.38 5.32
N ASN A 59 -2.00 4.06 5.22
CA ASN A 59 -3.17 3.31 5.68
C ASN A 59 -3.38 3.44 7.20
N TYR A 60 -2.30 3.43 7.98
CA TYR A 60 -2.35 3.67 9.42
C TYR A 60 -2.89 5.06 9.75
N LYS A 61 -2.41 6.12 9.08
CA LYS A 61 -2.91 7.48 9.28
C LYS A 61 -4.42 7.57 9.01
N VAL A 62 -4.88 6.97 7.91
CA VAL A 62 -6.31 6.94 7.53
C VAL A 62 -7.12 6.19 8.58
N LEU A 63 -6.68 5.01 8.99
CA LEU A 63 -7.35 4.20 9.99
C LEU A 63 -7.42 4.92 11.33
N ASN A 64 -6.31 5.48 11.80
CA ASN A 64 -6.22 6.19 13.07
C ASN A 64 -7.16 7.41 13.08
N PHE A 65 -7.18 8.19 11.99
CA PHE A 65 -8.13 9.30 11.85
C PHE A 65 -9.60 8.86 11.94
N LYS A 66 -9.97 7.78 11.22
CA LYS A 66 -11.32 7.21 11.28
C LYS A 66 -11.64 6.65 12.68
N TRP A 67 -10.66 6.05 13.35
CA TRP A 67 -10.79 5.49 14.69
C TRP A 67 -11.04 6.56 15.76
N GLU A 68 -10.29 7.66 15.75
CA GLU A 68 -10.51 8.79 16.65
C GLU A 68 -11.89 9.42 16.41
N LYS A 69 -12.29 9.59 15.14
CA LYS A 69 -13.62 10.08 14.78
C LYS A 69 -14.74 9.19 15.32
N LEU A 70 -14.60 7.87 15.21
CA LEU A 70 -15.59 6.91 15.75
C LEU A 70 -15.69 6.97 17.28
N LYS A 71 -14.56 7.13 17.97
CA LYS A 71 -14.56 7.31 19.44
C LYS A 71 -15.27 8.60 19.85
N ALA A 72 -15.07 9.68 19.11
CA ALA A 72 -15.75 10.95 19.35
C ALA A 72 -17.27 10.88 19.08
N GLU A 73 -17.69 10.15 18.05
CA GLU A 73 -19.11 9.98 17.68
C GLU A 73 -19.88 8.99 18.59
N SER A 74 -19.19 8.04 19.23
CA SER A 74 -19.82 6.98 20.04
C SER A 74 -19.17 6.78 21.42
N PRO A 75 -19.25 7.77 22.32
CA PRO A 75 -18.64 7.68 23.66
C PRO A 75 -19.26 6.61 24.56
N SER A 76 -20.46 6.10 24.25
CA SER A 76 -21.22 5.17 25.09
C SER A 76 -21.09 3.69 24.70
N LYS A 77 -20.48 3.36 23.55
CA LYS A 77 -20.34 1.97 23.06
C LYS A 77 -18.87 1.68 22.79
N PRO A 78 -18.31 0.54 23.24
CA PRO A 78 -16.92 0.21 22.97
C PRO A 78 -16.71 0.11 21.44
N PRO A 79 -15.67 0.77 20.90
CA PRO A 79 -15.43 0.76 19.46
C PRO A 79 -15.03 -0.66 19.03
N SER A 80 -15.83 -1.27 18.15
CA SER A 80 -15.50 -2.56 17.57
C SER A 80 -14.48 -2.38 16.45
N LEU A 81 -13.32 -3.03 16.60
CA LEU A 81 -12.26 -3.03 15.58
C LEU A 81 -12.75 -3.57 14.24
N ALA A 82 -13.55 -4.65 14.23
CA ALA A 82 -14.09 -5.22 13.01
C ALA A 82 -15.02 -4.24 12.26
N TRP A 83 -15.82 -3.46 12.99
CA TRP A 83 -16.69 -2.44 12.41
C TRP A 83 -15.89 -1.25 11.87
N ALA A 84 -14.82 -0.85 12.58
CA ALA A 84 -13.92 0.19 12.12
C ALA A 84 -13.25 -0.20 10.80
N ILE A 85 -12.77 -1.44 10.67
CA ILE A 85 -12.19 -1.96 9.43
C ILE A 85 -13.24 -1.94 8.31
N LEU A 86 -14.44 -2.46 8.55
CA LEU A 86 -15.52 -2.51 7.55
C LEU A 86 -15.98 -1.12 7.08
N LYS A 87 -16.12 -0.15 7.99
CA LYS A 87 -16.45 1.25 7.65
C LYS A 87 -15.28 1.98 6.98
N SER A 88 -14.07 1.49 7.18
CA SER A 88 -12.87 2.14 6.67
C SER A 88 -12.54 1.81 5.22
N SER A 89 -13.07 0.69 4.71
CA SER A 89 -12.89 0.23 3.33
C SER A 89 -13.70 1.01 2.31
#